data_AF-A0A7X3MMF7-F1
#
_entry.id   AF-A0A7X3MMF7-F1
#
_cell.length_a   1.000
_cell.length_b   1.000
_cell.length_c   1.000
_cell.angle_alpha   90.00
_cell.angle_beta   90.00
_cell.angle_gamma   90.00
#
_symmetry.space_group_name_H-M   'P 1'
#
loop_
_entity.id
_entity.type
_entity.pdbx_description
1 polymer ?
#
loop_
_entity_poly.entity_id
_entity_poly.type
_entity_poly.pdbx_seq_one_letter_code
_entity_poly.pdbx_strand_id
1 'polypeptide(L)'
;MKEIILSMIALVTVFVPLTAVLVWEPTSPAATAIIIGYCIFAGLSFLYALFLFVKMKFRDIYTKIALGLNAVYVVGILVTVVIPHLL
;
A
#
# COMPACT_ATOMS: atom_id res chain seq x y z
N MET A 1 -18.41 0.91 16.43
CA MET A 1 -17.10 0.33 16.86
C MET A 1 -16.43 -0.47 15.74
N LYS A 2 -17.09 -1.48 15.16
CA LYS A 2 -16.53 -2.32 14.08
C LYS A 2 -15.97 -1.53 12.88
N GLU A 3 -16.69 -0.50 12.42
CA GLU A 3 -16.32 0.34 11.27
C GLU A 3 -15.02 1.11 11.51
N ILE A 4 -14.86 1.68 12.72
CA ILE A 4 -13.66 2.41 13.13
C ILE A 4 -12.46 1.46 13.20
N ILE A 5 -12.66 0.24 13.74
CA ILE A 5 -11.60 -0.77 13.81
C ILE A 5 -11.11 -1.17 12.41
N LEU A 6 -12.02 -1.44 11.48
CA LEU A 6 -11.69 -1.76 10.08
C LEU A 6 -10.92 -0.62 9.40
N SER A 7 -11.34 0.62 9.64
CA SER A 7 -10.70 1.81 9.08
C SER A 7 -9.31 2.07 9.69
N MET A 8 -9.13 1.77 10.99
CA MET A 8 -7.82 1.82 11.64
C MET A 8 -6.88 0.75 11.12
N ILE A 9 -7.37 -0.47 10.84
CA ILE A 9 -6.56 -1.52 10.21
C ILE A 9 -6.06 -1.02 8.85
N ALA A 10 -6.92 -0.43 8.03
CA ALA A 10 -6.53 0.14 6.73
C ALA A 10 -5.47 1.25 6.85
N LEU A 11 -5.52 2.03 7.92
CA LEU A 11 -4.50 3.04 8.19
C LEU A 11 -3.17 2.41 8.60
N VAL A 12 -3.18 1.41 9.47
CA VAL A 12 -1.95 0.77 9.96
C VAL A 12 -1.19 0.07 8.82
N THR A 13 -1.90 -0.49 7.84
CA THR A 13 -1.25 -1.16 6.69
C THR A 13 -0.44 -0.20 5.81
N VAL A 14 -0.66 1.12 5.90
CA VAL A 14 0.13 2.15 5.19
C VAL A 14 1.60 2.17 5.65
N PHE A 15 1.86 1.83 6.91
CA PHE A 15 3.21 1.90 7.45
C PHE A 15 4.11 0.77 6.97
N VAL A 16 3.54 -0.36 6.55
CA VAL A 16 4.32 -1.50 6.07
C VAL A 16 5.10 -1.11 4.80
N PRO A 17 4.48 -0.64 3.70
CA PRO A 17 5.27 -0.16 2.55
C PRO A 17 6.27 0.96 2.89
N LEU A 18 5.98 1.80 3.89
CA LEU A 18 6.87 2.88 4.30
C LEU A 18 8.20 2.36 4.87
N THR A 19 8.19 1.21 5.55
CA THR A 19 9.42 0.61 6.09
C THR A 19 10.32 -0.01 5.02
N ALA A 20 9.87 -0.11 3.76
CA ALA A 20 10.70 -0.60 2.66
C ALA A 20 11.98 0.21 2.46
N VAL A 21 11.96 1.51 2.79
CA VAL A 21 13.13 2.40 2.73
C VAL A 21 14.25 1.93 3.68
N LEU A 22 13.90 1.28 4.79
CA LEU A 22 14.86 0.82 5.80
C LEU A 22 15.63 -0.44 5.38
N VAL A 23 15.11 -1.17 4.40
CA VAL A 23 15.69 -2.43 3.90
C VAL A 23 16.16 -2.31 2.44
N TRP A 24 16.23 -1.09 1.91
CA TRP A 24 16.68 -0.84 0.54
C TRP A 24 18.18 -1.13 0.41
N GLU A 25 18.50 -2.22 -0.27
CA GLU A 25 19.88 -2.58 -0.63
C GLU A 25 19.89 -3.20 -2.05
N PRO A 26 20.15 -2.41 -3.11
CA PRO A 26 19.88 -2.81 -4.49
C PRO A 26 20.78 -3.95 -4.99
N THR A 27 21.90 -4.21 -4.32
CA THR A 27 22.84 -5.29 -4.63
C THR A 27 22.51 -6.62 -3.95
N SER A 28 21.58 -6.61 -2.98
CA SER A 28 21.22 -7.80 -2.21
C SER A 28 19.99 -8.49 -2.79
N PRO A 29 20.09 -9.76 -3.25
CA PRO A 29 18.93 -10.53 -3.72
C PRO A 29 17.82 -10.67 -2.67
N ALA A 30 18.21 -10.72 -1.39
CA ALA A 30 17.27 -10.79 -0.28
C ALA A 30 16.47 -9.48 -0.13
N ALA A 31 17.13 -8.33 -0.23
CA ALA A 31 16.46 -7.03 -0.19
C ALA A 31 15.49 -6.87 -1.38
N THR A 32 15.88 -7.30 -2.58
CA THR A 32 15.00 -7.30 -3.75
C THR A 32 13.74 -8.12 -3.54
N ALA A 33 13.87 -9.36 -3.00
CA ALA A 33 12.72 -10.20 -2.69
C ALA A 33 11.78 -9.55 -1.66
N ILE A 34 12.36 -8.92 -0.63
CA ILE A 34 11.61 -8.19 0.41
C ILE A 34 10.83 -7.02 -0.21
N ILE A 35 11.46 -6.24 -1.09
CA ILE A 35 10.81 -5.10 -1.76
C ILE A 35 9.64 -5.55 -2.64
N ILE A 36 9.78 -6.65 -3.37
CA ILE A 36 8.65 -7.23 -4.13
C ILE A 36 7.48 -7.54 -3.19
N GLY A 37 7.77 -8.11 -2.01
CA GLY A 37 6.79 -8.33 -0.95
C GLY A 37 6.07 -7.04 -0.52
N TYR A 38 6.82 -5.96 -0.30
CA TYR A 38 6.25 -4.64 0.03
C TYR A 38 5.37 -4.09 -1.10
N CYS A 39 5.75 -4.26 -2.36
CA CYS A 39 4.94 -3.83 -3.51
C CYS A 39 3.60 -4.57 -3.56
N ILE A 40 3.61 -5.89 -3.36
CA ILE A 40 2.38 -6.71 -3.31
C ILE A 40 1.51 -6.26 -2.13
N PHE A 41 2.12 -6.04 -0.96
CA PHE A 41 1.40 -5.59 0.23
C PHE A 41 0.75 -4.22 0.03
N ALA A 42 1.44 -3.27 -0.60
CA ALA A 42 0.90 -1.96 -0.95
C ALA A 42 -0.34 -2.08 -1.85
N GLY A 43 -0.30 -2.97 -2.86
CA GLY A 43 -1.44 -3.26 -3.72
C GLY A 43 -2.64 -3.84 -2.96
N LEU A 44 -2.43 -4.82 -2.10
CA LEU A 44 -3.49 -5.42 -1.27
C LEU A 44 -4.09 -4.41 -0.30
N SER A 45 -3.24 -3.60 0.33
CA SER A 45 -3.63 -2.53 1.25
C SER A 45 -4.48 -1.46 0.54
N PHE A 46 -4.11 -1.08 -0.69
CA PHE A 46 -4.91 -0.21 -1.54
C PHE A 46 -6.28 -0.82 -1.86
N LEU A 47 -6.33 -2.08 -2.31
CA LEU A 47 -7.57 -2.78 -2.62
C LEU A 47 -8.49 -2.86 -1.40
N TYR A 48 -7.93 -3.11 -0.22
CA TYR A 48 -8.69 -3.12 1.03
C TYR A 48 -9.28 -1.74 1.36
N ALA A 49 -8.48 -0.68 1.31
CA ALA A 49 -8.96 0.69 1.55
C ALA A 49 -10.01 1.10 0.51
N LEU A 50 -9.84 0.72 -0.76
CA LEU A 50 -10.79 0.97 -1.83
C LEU A 50 -12.12 0.22 -1.60
N PHE A 51 -12.06 -1.02 -1.15
CA PHE A 51 -13.24 -1.80 -0.79
C PHE A 51 -14.01 -1.14 0.36
N LEU A 52 -13.33 -0.72 1.43
CA LEU A 52 -13.95 0.00 2.54
C LEU A 52 -14.61 1.30 2.07
N PHE A 53 -13.94 2.06 1.20
CA PHE A 53 -14.44 3.34 0.72
C PHE A 53 -15.64 3.21 -0.24
N VAL A 54 -15.57 2.27 -1.20
CA VAL A 54 -16.57 2.15 -2.28
C VAL A 54 -17.73 1.25 -1.88
N LYS A 55 -17.45 0.05 -1.33
CA LYS A 55 -18.49 -0.95 -1.04
C LYS A 55 -19.10 -0.76 0.34
N MET A 56 -18.27 -0.56 1.36
CA MET A 56 -18.76 -0.33 2.73
C MET A 56 -19.13 1.14 2.98
N LYS A 57 -18.80 2.06 2.06
CA LYS A 57 -19.07 3.49 2.15
C LYS A 57 -18.47 4.16 3.40
N PHE A 58 -17.38 3.61 3.94
CA PHE A 58 -16.66 4.22 5.05
C PHE A 58 -15.88 5.42 4.53
N ARG A 59 -16.31 6.62 4.95
CA ARG A 59 -15.76 7.92 4.52
C ARG A 59 -15.12 8.71 5.66
N ASP A 60 -14.77 7.99 6.73
CA ASP A 60 -14.00 8.52 7.83
C ASP A 60 -12.58 8.93 7.38
N ILE A 61 -11.89 9.67 8.24
CA ILE A 61 -10.57 10.20 7.93
C ILE A 61 -9.51 9.10 7.76
N TYR A 62 -9.61 8.00 8.51
CA TYR A 62 -8.62 6.91 8.45
C TYR A 62 -8.71 6.18 7.12
N THR A 63 -9.93 5.82 6.67
CA THR A 63 -10.13 5.20 5.35
C THR A 63 -9.66 6.12 4.22
N LYS A 64 -9.90 7.43 4.31
CA LYS A 64 -9.45 8.40 3.29
C LYS A 64 -7.93 8.53 3.23
N ILE A 65 -7.26 8.64 4.37
CA ILE A 65 -5.79 8.70 4.44
C ILE A 65 -5.19 7.39 3.92
N ALA A 66 -5.73 6.25 4.36
CA ALA A 66 -5.30 4.93 3.90
C ALA A 66 -5.44 4.81 2.38
N LEU A 67 -6.59 5.20 1.83
CA LEU A 67 -6.82 5.14 0.39
C LEU A 67 -5.85 6.05 -0.37
N GLY A 68 -5.67 7.29 0.09
CA GLY A 68 -4.78 8.26 -0.55
C GLY A 68 -3.32 7.82 -0.55
N LEU A 69 -2.78 7.41 0.61
CA LEU A 69 -1.37 7.01 0.71
C LEU A 69 -1.08 5.71 -0.04
N ASN A 70 -1.96 4.70 0.08
CA ASN A 70 -1.78 3.47 -0.69
C ASN A 70 -1.94 3.70 -2.19
N ALA A 71 -2.79 4.64 -2.64
CA ALA A 71 -2.88 5.03 -4.04
C ALA A 71 -1.56 5.61 -4.55
N VAL A 72 -0.92 6.49 -3.77
CA VAL A 72 0.40 7.05 -4.11
C VAL A 72 1.44 5.94 -4.23
N TYR A 73 1.44 4.97 -3.32
CA TYR A 73 2.35 3.82 -3.41
C TYR A 73 2.12 3.00 -4.69
N VAL A 74 0.87 2.65 -5.00
CA VAL A 74 0.53 1.87 -6.21
C VAL A 74 0.90 2.64 -7.48
N VAL A 75 0.59 3.93 -7.57
CA VAL A 75 0.99 4.76 -8.72
C VAL A 75 2.50 4.82 -8.84
N GLY A 76 3.22 5.02 -7.73
CA GLY A 76 4.68 5.00 -7.71
C GLY A 76 5.23 3.69 -8.27
N ILE A 77 4.74 2.55 -7.78
CA ILE A 77 5.14 1.21 -8.25
C ILE A 77 4.84 1.03 -9.74
N LEU A 78 3.66 1.45 -10.21
CA LEU A 78 3.30 1.34 -11.62
C LEU A 78 4.27 2.14 -12.51
N VAL A 79 4.58 3.37 -12.13
CA VAL A 79 5.44 4.27 -12.90
C VAL A 79 6.91 3.85 -12.87
N THR A 80 7.42 3.41 -11.72
CA THR A 80 8.85 3.13 -11.56
C THR A 80 9.24 1.67 -11.82
N VAL A 81 8.31 0.73 -11.66
CA VAL A 81 8.60 -0.70 -11.78
C VAL A 81 7.90 -1.30 -12.99
N VAL A 82 6.57 -1.13 -13.11
CA VAL A 82 5.78 -1.87 -14.10
C VAL A 82 5.95 -1.31 -15.50
N ILE A 83 5.76 0.00 -15.70
CA ILE A 83 5.85 0.63 -17.02
C ILE A 83 7.23 0.42 -17.68
N PRO A 84 8.36 0.63 -16.98
CA PRO A 84 9.69 0.43 -17.58
C PRO A 84 9.99 -1.01 -18.01
N HIS A 85 9.32 -2.02 -17.42
CA HIS A 85 9.48 -3.42 -17.81
C HIS A 85 8.52 -3.85 -18.93
N LEU A 86 7.52 -3.03 -19.26
CA LEU A 86 6.55 -3.29 -20.33
C LEU A 86 6.89 -2.62 -21.66
N LEU A 87 7.75 -1.59 -21.63
CA LEU A 87 8.27 -0.88 -22.80
C LEU A 87 9.58 -1.49 -23.29
#